data_AF-A0A3M9Z9T3-F1
#
_entry.id   AF-A0A3M9Z9T3-F1
#
_cell.length_a   1.000
_cell.length_b   1.000
_cell.length_c   1.000
_cell.angle_alpha   90.00
_cell.angle_beta   90.00
_cell.angle_gamma   90.00
#
_symmetry.space_group_name_H-M   'P 1'
#
loop_
_entity.id
_entity.type
_entity.pdbx_description
1 polymer ?
#
loop_
_entity_poly.entity_id
_entity_poly.type
_entity_poly.pdbx_seq_one_letter_code
_entity_poly.pdbx_strand_id
1 'polypeptide(L)'
;MKITHYLHTAVLVSDLERAERFYGEVLGLAKINRTLKYPGAWYQLGAVQVHLIVDTAFASSLQNAEKWGRNPHLALAVESLEAAKAHLTAHGYPLQLSASGRAALFTQDPDGNVIELTEMAPET
;
A
#
# COMPACT_ATOMS: atom_id res chain seq x y z
N MET A 1 19.07 -11.70 20.95
CA MET A 1 19.12 -11.03 19.63
C MET A 1 18.31 -9.74 19.71
N LYS A 2 18.79 -8.61 19.17
CA LYS A 2 18.08 -7.31 19.18
C LYS A 2 17.82 -6.85 17.74
N ILE A 3 16.56 -6.62 17.40
CA ILE A 3 16.15 -5.97 16.13
C ILE A 3 16.32 -4.46 16.32
N THR A 4 16.87 -3.76 15.33
CA THR A 4 17.22 -2.33 15.46
C THR A 4 16.27 -1.41 14.68
N HIS A 5 15.94 -1.76 13.44
CA HIS A 5 15.11 -0.93 12.57
C HIS A 5 14.34 -1.83 11.58
N TYR A 6 13.24 -1.30 11.07
CA TYR A 6 12.49 -1.89 9.96
C TYR A 6 13.09 -1.40 8.63
N LEU A 7 13.19 -2.28 7.64
CA LEU A 7 13.86 -2.01 6.36
C LEU A 7 12.87 -1.91 5.20
N HIS A 8 12.05 -2.95 5.01
CA HIS A 8 11.13 -3.02 3.90
C HIS A 8 9.99 -3.99 4.16
N THR A 9 8.90 -3.82 3.40
CA THR A 9 7.85 -4.83 3.22
C THR A 9 7.88 -5.27 1.76
N ALA A 10 7.83 -6.58 1.55
CA ALA A 10 7.59 -7.15 0.24
C ALA A 10 6.08 -7.35 0.03
N VAL A 11 5.59 -6.99 -1.15
CA VAL A 11 4.20 -7.19 -1.57
C VAL A 11 4.22 -8.01 -2.86
N LEU A 12 3.45 -9.10 -2.87
CA LEU A 12 3.26 -9.91 -4.07
C LEU A 12 2.23 -9.23 -4.97
N VAL A 13 2.51 -9.23 -6.26
CA VAL A 13 1.62 -8.70 -7.30
C VAL A 13 1.61 -9.64 -8.50
N SER A 14 0.50 -9.74 -9.21
CA SER A 14 0.37 -10.65 -10.35
C SER A 14 0.80 -10.04 -11.68
N ASP A 15 0.65 -8.72 -11.80
CA ASP A 15 0.91 -7.94 -13.01
C ASP A 15 1.69 -6.66 -12.64
N LEU A 16 2.93 -6.58 -13.11
CA LEU A 16 3.82 -5.46 -12.77
C LEU A 16 3.29 -4.12 -13.29
N GLU A 17 2.73 -4.09 -14.50
CA GLU A 17 2.27 -2.83 -15.09
C GLU A 17 1.08 -2.26 -14.31
N ARG A 18 0.10 -3.12 -13.97
CA ARG A 18 -1.04 -2.72 -13.14
C ARG A 18 -0.59 -2.27 -11.75
N ALA A 19 0.36 -2.99 -11.16
CA ALA A 19 0.90 -2.64 -9.87
C ALA A 19 1.67 -1.31 -9.92
N GLU A 20 2.48 -1.05 -10.94
CA GLU A 20 3.23 0.20 -11.07
C GLU A 20 2.32 1.41 -11.26
N ARG A 21 1.21 1.26 -11.98
CA ARG A 21 0.17 2.30 -12.05
C ARG A 21 -0.43 2.59 -10.67
N PHE A 22 -0.75 1.55 -9.89
CA PHE A 22 -1.30 1.77 -8.54
C PHE A 22 -0.27 2.36 -7.58
N TYR A 23 0.86 1.69 -7.36
CA TYR A 23 1.85 2.12 -6.35
C TYR A 23 2.61 3.38 -6.78
N GLY A 24 2.94 3.53 -8.07
CA GLY A 24 3.73 4.66 -8.57
C GLY A 24 2.90 5.88 -8.94
N GLU A 25 1.75 5.71 -9.61
CA GLU A 25 0.96 6.83 -10.13
C GLU A 25 -0.19 7.21 -9.19
N VAL A 26 -0.96 6.22 -8.70
CA VAL A 26 -2.14 6.48 -7.84
C VAL A 26 -1.73 6.78 -6.40
N LEU A 27 -0.82 5.98 -5.82
CA LEU A 27 -0.27 6.26 -4.48
C LEU A 27 0.89 7.28 -4.52
N GLY A 28 1.43 7.58 -5.71
CA GLY A 28 2.51 8.56 -5.86
C GLY A 28 3.85 8.14 -5.25
N LEU A 29 4.09 6.85 -5.01
CA LEU A 29 5.32 6.40 -4.37
C LEU A 29 6.53 6.61 -5.29
N ALA A 30 7.64 7.08 -4.71
CA ALA A 30 8.86 7.34 -5.47
C ALA A 30 9.57 6.02 -5.85
N LYS A 31 9.50 5.65 -7.12
CA LYS A 31 10.18 4.45 -7.67
C LYS A 31 11.70 4.65 -7.67
N ILE A 32 12.43 3.61 -7.26
CA ILE A 32 13.89 3.57 -7.30
C ILE A 32 14.33 2.98 -8.63
N ASN A 33 15.26 3.63 -9.32
CA ASN A 33 15.89 3.07 -10.51
C ASN A 33 16.89 1.97 -10.11
N ARG A 34 16.48 0.71 -10.25
CA ARG A 34 17.28 -0.46 -9.90
C ARG A 34 17.03 -1.60 -10.87
N THR A 35 18.10 -2.23 -11.34
CA THR A 35 18.01 -3.49 -12.09
C THR A 35 17.74 -4.64 -11.12
N LEU A 36 16.64 -5.37 -11.33
CA LEU A 36 16.29 -6.56 -10.56
C LEU A 36 16.56 -7.83 -11.39
N LYS A 37 16.85 -8.94 -10.70
CA LYS A 37 17.05 -10.26 -11.34
C LYS A 37 15.74 -11.02 -11.57
N TYR A 38 14.61 -10.40 -11.26
CA TYR A 38 13.26 -10.92 -11.36
C TYR A 38 12.30 -9.76 -11.66
N PRO A 39 11.09 -10.01 -12.19
CA PRO A 39 10.12 -8.94 -12.43
C PRO A 39 9.62 -8.35 -11.10
N GLY A 40 9.68 -7.03 -10.97
CA GLY A 40 9.32 -6.31 -9.75
C GLY A 40 9.67 -4.83 -9.83
N ALA A 41 9.29 -4.09 -8.78
CA ALA A 41 9.59 -2.66 -8.65
C ALA A 41 9.81 -2.30 -7.18
N TRP A 42 10.73 -1.38 -6.91
CA TRP A 42 11.02 -0.92 -5.54
C TRP A 42 10.66 0.55 -5.40
N TYR A 43 10.07 0.90 -4.26
CA TYR A 43 9.69 2.27 -3.90
C TYR A 43 10.36 2.70 -2.61
N GLN A 44 10.79 3.96 -2.53
CA GLN A 44 11.42 4.55 -1.37
C GLN A 44 10.42 5.43 -0.60
N LEU A 45 10.30 5.22 0.72
CA LEU A 45 9.55 6.08 1.62
C LEU A 45 10.43 6.43 2.83
N GLY A 46 11.05 7.62 2.84
CA GLY A 46 11.99 8.00 3.89
C GLY A 46 13.11 6.97 4.03
N ALA A 47 13.24 6.34 5.20
CA ALA A 47 14.25 5.30 5.48
C ALA A 47 13.82 3.87 5.13
N VAL A 48 12.57 3.66 4.70
CA VAL A 48 12.00 2.32 4.45
C VAL A 48 11.65 2.13 2.97
N GLN A 49 11.44 0.88 2.56
CA GLN A 49 11.10 0.54 1.18
C GLN A 49 9.86 -0.36 1.08
N VAL A 50 9.22 -0.30 -0.09
CA VAL A 50 8.21 -1.27 -0.52
C VAL A 50 8.75 -2.00 -1.73
N HIS A 51 8.81 -3.33 -1.67
CA HIS A 51 9.31 -4.17 -2.76
C HIS A 51 8.13 -4.91 -3.40
N LEU A 52 7.77 -4.55 -4.62
CA LEU A 52 6.86 -5.34 -5.43
C LEU A 52 7.63 -6.52 -6.03
N ILE A 53 7.10 -7.73 -5.86
CA ILE A 53 7.66 -8.97 -6.39
C ILE A 53 6.56 -9.65 -7.19
N VAL A 54 6.83 -9.95 -8.46
CA VAL A 54 5.82 -10.57 -9.32
C VAL A 54 5.70 -12.06 -9.03
N ASP A 55 4.47 -12.50 -8.77
CA ASP A 55 4.03 -13.88 -8.83
C ASP A 55 2.71 -13.93 -9.61
N THR A 56 2.75 -14.45 -10.84
CA THR A 56 1.60 -14.43 -11.75
C THR A 56 0.41 -15.27 -11.27
N ALA A 57 0.60 -16.14 -10.27
CA ALA A 57 -0.48 -16.92 -9.66
C ALA A 57 -1.05 -16.25 -8.41
N PHE A 58 -0.48 -15.13 -7.97
CA PHE A 58 -0.89 -14.45 -6.77
C PHE A 58 -2.24 -13.75 -6.94
N ALA A 59 -3.12 -13.95 -5.98
CA ALA A 59 -4.30 -13.13 -5.75
C ALA A 59 -4.57 -13.12 -4.25
N SER A 60 -4.67 -11.94 -3.65
CA SER A 60 -5.00 -11.80 -2.23
C SER A 60 -6.51 -11.95 -2.04
N SER A 61 -6.90 -12.71 -1.01
CA SER A 61 -8.28 -12.82 -0.56
C SER A 61 -8.43 -12.21 0.83
N LEU A 62 -9.46 -11.41 1.04
CA LEU A 62 -9.82 -10.94 2.38
C LEU A 62 -10.26 -12.12 3.24
N GLN A 63 -9.49 -12.41 4.29
CA GLN A 63 -9.88 -13.33 5.37
C GLN A 63 -11.02 -12.76 6.21
N ASN A 64 -11.07 -11.44 6.33
CA ASN A 64 -12.15 -10.69 6.96
C ASN A 64 -12.72 -9.67 5.98
N ALA A 65 -13.75 -10.06 5.24
CA ALA A 65 -14.40 -9.20 4.25
C ALA A 65 -15.11 -7.98 4.88
N GLU A 66 -15.60 -8.11 6.11
CA GLU A 66 -16.32 -7.03 6.80
C GLU A 66 -15.38 -5.93 7.32
N LYS A 67 -14.18 -6.29 7.74
CA LYS A 67 -13.20 -5.40 8.39
C LYS A 67 -11.83 -5.54 7.73
N TRP A 68 -11.59 -4.73 6.71
CA TRP A 68 -10.38 -4.76 5.89
C TRP A 68 -9.12 -4.55 6.71
N GLY A 69 -9.13 -3.63 7.68
CA GLY A 69 -8.02 -3.42 8.61
C GLY A 69 -7.71 -4.57 9.58
N ARG A 70 -8.49 -5.67 9.55
CA ARG A 70 -8.17 -6.92 10.28
C ARG A 70 -7.49 -7.98 9.39
N ASN A 71 -7.23 -7.66 8.13
CA ASN A 71 -6.43 -8.48 7.22
C ASN A 71 -4.97 -8.02 7.23
N PRO A 72 -4.01 -8.81 6.74
CA PRO A 72 -2.66 -8.31 6.47
C PRO A 72 -2.71 -7.08 5.57
N HIS A 73 -1.99 -6.01 5.95
CA HIS A 73 -2.00 -4.76 5.21
C HIS A 73 -0.67 -4.02 5.30
N LEU A 74 -0.41 -3.19 4.29
CA LEU A 74 0.64 -2.16 4.31
C LEU A 74 0.01 -0.85 4.80
N ALA A 75 0.49 -0.32 5.91
CA ALA A 75 0.03 0.96 6.46
C ALA A 75 0.97 2.11 6.06
N LEU A 76 0.40 3.17 5.49
CA LEU A 76 1.10 4.36 5.01
C LEU A 76 0.47 5.62 5.61
N ALA A 77 1.29 6.64 5.86
CA ALA A 77 0.82 7.94 6.27
C ALA A 77 0.42 8.80 5.06
N VAL A 78 -0.62 9.62 5.20
CA VAL A 78 -1.02 10.63 4.21
C VAL A 78 -1.18 11.99 4.88
N GLU A 79 -0.95 13.07 4.14
CA GLU A 79 -1.12 14.44 4.64
C GLU A 79 -2.59 14.81 4.87
N SER A 80 -3.49 14.26 4.06
CA SER A 80 -4.93 14.48 4.18
C SER A 80 -5.72 13.23 3.78
N LEU A 81 -6.50 12.70 4.71
CA LEU A 81 -7.34 11.53 4.49
C LEU A 81 -8.47 11.83 3.50
N GLU A 82 -9.06 13.01 3.58
CA GLU A 82 -10.12 13.43 2.65
C GLU A 82 -9.58 13.57 1.22
N ALA A 83 -8.37 14.13 1.04
CA ALA A 83 -7.73 14.20 -0.27
C ALA A 83 -7.43 12.78 -0.82
N ALA A 84 -6.89 11.89 0.01
CA ALA A 84 -6.61 10.51 -0.37
C ALA A 84 -7.89 9.76 -0.77
N LYS A 85 -8.96 9.91 0.00
CA LYS A 85 -10.29 9.34 -0.28
C LYS A 85 -10.84 9.81 -1.62
N ALA A 86 -10.81 11.12 -1.88
CA ALA A 86 -11.29 11.69 -3.14
C ALA A 86 -10.45 11.19 -4.33
N HIS A 87 -9.12 11.16 -4.17
CA HIS A 87 -8.20 10.69 -5.19
C HIS A 87 -8.41 9.22 -5.56
N LEU A 88 -8.51 8.33 -4.57
CA LEU A 88 -8.76 6.90 -4.79
C LEU A 88 -10.13 6.64 -5.42
N THR A 89 -11.16 7.36 -4.99
CA THR A 89 -12.51 7.28 -5.57
C THR A 89 -12.48 7.67 -7.06
N ALA A 90 -11.78 8.77 -7.40
CA ALA A 90 -11.67 9.24 -8.78
C ALA A 90 -10.94 8.24 -9.71
N HIS A 91 -10.00 7.47 -9.16
CA HIS A 91 -9.30 6.39 -9.89
C HIS A 91 -10.01 5.04 -9.84
N GLY A 92 -11.19 4.96 -9.22
CA GLY A 92 -12.01 3.75 -9.19
C GLY A 92 -11.56 2.68 -8.19
N TYR A 93 -10.74 3.03 -7.20
CA TYR A 93 -10.31 2.08 -6.16
C TYR A 93 -11.33 2.00 -5.02
N PRO A 94 -11.57 0.80 -4.48
CA PRO A 94 -12.57 0.62 -3.43
C PRO A 94 -12.05 1.16 -2.10
N LEU A 95 -12.98 1.51 -1.21
CA LEU A 95 -12.67 2.16 0.06
C LEU A 95 -13.48 1.55 1.20
N GLN A 96 -12.83 1.36 2.34
CA GLN A 96 -13.48 1.10 3.63
C GLN A 96 -12.96 2.08 4.67
N LEU A 97 -13.84 2.89 5.25
CA LEU A 97 -13.47 3.81 6.32
C LEU A 97 -13.25 3.05 7.63
N SER A 98 -12.31 3.51 8.45
CA SER A 98 -12.06 2.95 9.77
C SER A 98 -13.29 3.10 10.68
N ALA A 99 -13.77 1.99 11.23
CA ALA A 99 -14.86 1.98 12.21
C ALA A 99 -14.41 2.34 13.64
N SER A 100 -13.11 2.61 13.84
CA SER A 100 -12.52 2.87 15.18
C SER A 100 -12.54 4.34 15.59
N GLY A 101 -12.97 5.25 14.71
CA GLY A 101 -12.88 6.70 14.91
C GLY A 101 -11.49 7.30 14.66
N ARG A 102 -10.46 6.47 14.41
CA ARG A 102 -9.16 6.94 13.90
C ARG A 102 -9.31 7.49 12.48
N ALA A 103 -8.54 8.52 12.16
CA ALA A 103 -8.44 9.10 10.81
C ALA A 103 -7.68 8.14 9.86
N ALA A 104 -8.32 7.03 9.52
CA ALA A 104 -7.78 6.01 8.64
C ALA A 104 -8.84 5.50 7.66
N LEU A 105 -8.39 5.13 6.47
CA LEU A 105 -9.17 4.42 5.46
C LEU A 105 -8.35 3.25 4.92
N PHE A 106 -9.05 2.28 4.35
CA PHE A 106 -8.47 1.11 3.72
C PHE A 106 -8.88 1.09 2.25
N THR A 107 -7.94 0.74 1.38
CA THR A 107 -8.18 0.45 -0.03
C THR A 107 -7.52 -0.89 -0.40
N GLN A 108 -7.67 -1.32 -1.65
CA GLN A 108 -7.02 -2.51 -2.18
C GLN A 108 -6.24 -2.16 -3.43
N ASP A 109 -5.06 -2.78 -3.57
CA ASP A 109 -4.34 -2.77 -4.83
C ASP A 109 -5.04 -3.67 -5.88
N PRO A 110 -4.55 -3.71 -7.14
CA PRO A 110 -5.17 -4.49 -8.21
C PRO A 110 -5.23 -6.01 -7.97
N ASP A 111 -4.46 -6.53 -7.00
CA ASP A 111 -4.38 -7.94 -6.61
C ASP A 111 -5.07 -8.22 -5.26
N GLY A 112 -5.72 -7.22 -4.66
CA GLY A 112 -6.48 -7.35 -3.42
C GLY A 112 -5.66 -7.16 -2.14
N ASN A 113 -4.39 -6.78 -2.23
CA ASN A 113 -3.58 -6.43 -1.05
C ASN A 113 -4.21 -5.22 -0.37
N VAL A 114 -4.39 -5.28 0.95
CA VAL A 114 -5.01 -4.18 1.70
C VAL A 114 -3.95 -3.11 1.98
N ILE A 115 -4.29 -1.86 1.65
CA ILE A 115 -3.49 -0.68 1.97
C ILE A 115 -4.26 0.15 2.99
N GLU A 116 -3.65 0.41 4.15
CA GLU A 116 -4.15 1.36 5.14
C GLU A 116 -3.52 2.72 4.86
N LEU A 117 -4.35 3.76 4.75
CA LEU A 117 -3.91 5.16 4.72
C LEU A 117 -4.39 5.84 5.99
N THR A 118 -3.44 6.40 6.75
CA THR A 118 -3.72 7.07 8.02
C THR A 118 -3.20 8.49 7.99
N GLU A 119 -4.03 9.46 8.35
CA GLU A 119 -3.58 10.84 8.52
C GLU A 119 -2.89 10.95 9.88
N MET A 120 -1.59 11.25 9.86
CA MET A 120 -0.80 11.44 11.06
C MET A 120 -0.86 12.91 11.45
N ALA A 121 -1.17 13.20 12.72
CA ALA A 121 -0.98 14.55 13.24
C ALA A 121 0.49 14.96 13.03
N PRO A 122 0.78 16.24 12.73
CA PRO A 122 2.16 16.72 12.66
C PRO A 122 2.89 16.35 13.95
N GLU A 123 4.11 15.85 13.84
CA GLU A 123 4.98 15.70 15.01
C GLU A 123 5.21 17.11 15.61
N THR A 124 4.73 17.31 16.84
CA THR A 124 4.97 18.54 17.63
C THR A 124 6.35 18.53 18.26
#